data_AF-A0A9N9LLH7-F1
#
_entry.id   AF-A0A9N9LLH7-F1
#
_cell.length_a   1.000
_cell.length_b   1.000
_cell.length_c   1.000
_cell.angle_alpha   90.00
_cell.angle_beta   90.00
_cell.angle_gamma   90.00
#
_symmetry.space_group_name_H-M   'P 1'
#
loop_
_entity.id
_entity.type
_entity.pdbx_description
1 polymer ?
#
loop_
_entity_poly.entity_id
_entity_poly.type
_entity_poly.pdbx_seq_one_letter_code
_entity_poly.pdbx_strand_id
1 'polypeptide(L)'
;MFCGQDQDGSGYRTRMHLAEIIGLLGMPPVEFLKSGLRSRNWFEDDGTWNAGIEILQDATLEKSEERLEEGENKDMFMRFMRGMLQWRPEDRKTVKELLDDPWLNRKV
;
A
#
# COMPACT_ATOMS: atom_id res chain seq x y z
N MET A 1 -9.39 5.15 5.55
CA MET A 1 -8.08 4.48 5.46
C MET A 1 -8.28 3.04 5.93
N PHE A 2 -8.03 2.10 5.03
CA PHE A 2 -8.26 0.64 5.11
C PHE A 2 -9.33 0.14 6.09
N CYS A 3 -10.60 0.27 5.68
CA CYS A 3 -11.71 -0.14 6.55
C CYS A 3 -12.01 -1.63 6.40
N GLY A 4 -11.55 -2.26 5.32
CA GLY A 4 -11.82 -3.67 5.01
C GLY A 4 -13.30 -4.03 5.02
N GLN A 5 -14.18 -3.05 4.82
CA GLN A 5 -15.62 -3.25 4.91
C GLN A 5 -16.15 -3.85 3.62
N ASP A 6 -16.99 -4.87 3.78
CA ASP A 6 -17.75 -5.43 2.65
C ASP A 6 -19.00 -4.58 2.38
N GLN A 7 -19.43 -4.53 1.12
CA GLN A 7 -20.53 -3.66 0.68
C GLN A 7 -21.89 -4.06 1.28
N ASP A 8 -21.99 -5.30 1.74
CA ASP A 8 -23.18 -5.86 2.40
C ASP A 8 -23.32 -5.46 3.88
N GLY A 9 -22.36 -4.69 4.43
CA GLY A 9 -22.37 -4.30 5.84
C GLY A 9 -22.03 -5.46 6.80
N SER A 10 -21.55 -6.61 6.29
CA SER A 10 -21.17 -7.78 7.09
C SER A 10 -19.94 -7.56 7.98
N GLY A 11 -19.33 -6.38 7.91
CA GLY A 11 -18.20 -5.97 8.72
C GLY A 11 -16.86 -6.17 8.01
N TYR A 12 -15.81 -6.30 8.81
CA TYR A 12 -14.44 -6.38 8.34
C TYR A 12 -14.12 -7.72 7.67
N ARG A 13 -13.53 -7.69 6.48
CA ARG A 13 -13.03 -8.87 5.77
C ARG A 13 -11.60 -8.65 5.29
N THR A 14 -10.73 -9.63 5.56
CA THR A 14 -9.31 -9.57 5.18
C THR A 14 -9.10 -9.34 3.69
N ARG A 15 -9.90 -9.96 2.81
CA ARG A 15 -9.80 -9.75 1.36
C ARG A 15 -10.05 -8.31 0.95
N MET A 16 -11.00 -7.62 1.59
CA MET A 16 -11.35 -6.23 1.28
C MET A 16 -10.20 -5.32 1.71
N HIS A 17 -9.69 -5.51 2.93
CA HIS A 17 -8.52 -4.76 3.41
C HIS A 17 -7.33 -4.97 2.47
N LEU A 18 -7.06 -6.22 2.10
CA LEU A 18 -5.96 -6.55 1.22
C LEU A 18 -6.12 -5.93 -0.18
N ALA A 19 -7.33 -5.90 -0.74
CA ALA A 19 -7.61 -5.20 -2.00
C ALA A 19 -7.35 -3.68 -1.89
N GLU A 20 -7.69 -3.05 -0.77
CA GLU A 20 -7.37 -1.64 -0.52
C GLU A 20 -5.85 -1.41 -0.43
N ILE A 21 -5.10 -2.28 0.27
CA ILE A 21 -3.63 -2.20 0.33
C ILE A 21 -3.02 -2.37 -1.06
N ILE A 22 -3.51 -3.31 -1.87
CA ILE A 22 -3.04 -3.53 -3.24
C ILE A 22 -3.32 -2.29 -4.11
N GLY A 23 -4.47 -1.64 -3.95
CA GLY A 23 -4.75 -0.38 -4.65
C GLY A 23 -3.71 0.70 -4.33
N LEU A 24 -3.22 0.73 -3.09
CA LEU A 24 -2.27 1.74 -2.61
C LEU A 24 -0.80 1.39 -2.94
N LEU A 25 -0.39 0.13 -2.80
CA LEU A 25 1.00 -0.33 -2.97
C LEU A 25 1.29 -0.99 -4.32
N GLY A 26 0.26 -1.30 -5.09
CA GLY A 26 0.35 -2.24 -6.20
C GLY A 26 0.41 -3.69 -5.74
N MET A 27 0.49 -4.61 -6.70
CA MET A 27 0.55 -6.05 -6.45
C MET A 27 1.78 -6.43 -5.62
N PRO A 28 1.64 -7.32 -4.62
CA PRO A 28 2.77 -7.81 -3.84
C PRO A 28 3.73 -8.63 -4.72
N PRO A 29 5.05 -8.62 -4.43
CA PRO A 29 6.00 -9.49 -5.10
C PRO A 29 5.67 -10.97 -4.88
N VAL A 30 5.83 -11.81 -5.91
CA VAL A 30 5.54 -13.25 -5.83
C VAL A 30 6.38 -13.95 -4.75
N GLU A 31 7.66 -13.58 -4.62
CA GLU A 31 8.53 -14.15 -3.57
C GLU A 31 8.06 -13.82 -2.16
N PHE A 32 7.43 -12.65 -1.96
CA PHE A 32 6.79 -12.30 -0.69
C PHE A 32 5.58 -13.20 -0.44
N LEU A 33 4.73 -13.39 -1.45
CA LEU A 33 3.55 -14.26 -1.36
C LEU A 33 3.91 -15.71 -1.00
N LYS A 34 4.98 -16.27 -1.56
CA LYS A 34 5.44 -17.64 -1.27
C LYS A 34 5.73 -17.91 0.21
N SER A 35 6.14 -16.88 0.95
CA SER A 35 6.41 -17.00 2.40
C SER A 35 5.14 -16.88 3.26
N GLY A 36 4.03 -16.40 2.70
CA GLY A 36 2.81 -16.13 3.45
C GLY A 36 1.94 -17.38 3.64
N LEU A 37 1.71 -17.77 4.89
CA LEU A 37 0.88 -18.94 5.26
C LEU A 37 -0.54 -18.92 4.66
N ARG A 38 -1.08 -17.72 4.41
CA ARG A 38 -2.45 -17.49 3.94
C ARG A 38 -2.51 -16.89 2.52
N SER A 39 -1.38 -16.74 1.82
CA SER A 39 -1.36 -16.11 0.49
C SER A 39 -2.28 -16.84 -0.49
N ARG A 40 -2.24 -18.17 -0.48
CA ARG A 40 -3.11 -19.05 -1.28
C ARG A 40 -4.62 -18.89 -1.08
N ASN A 41 -5.06 -18.13 -0.07
CA ASN A 41 -6.47 -17.84 0.12
C ASN A 41 -6.98 -16.77 -0.87
N TRP A 42 -6.07 -15.95 -1.42
CA TRP A 42 -6.41 -14.77 -2.23
C TRP A 42 -5.49 -14.55 -3.44
N PHE A 43 -4.46 -15.38 -3.60
CA PHE A 43 -3.53 -15.33 -4.73
C PHE A 43 -3.30 -16.72 -5.29
N GLU A 44 -3.15 -16.79 -6.62
CA GLU A 44 -2.61 -17.93 -7.33
C GLU A 44 -1.09 -18.04 -7.14
N ASP A 45 -0.51 -19.18 -7.53
CA ASP A 45 0.92 -19.46 -7.40
C ASP A 45 1.82 -18.50 -8.22
N ASP A 46 1.27 -17.91 -9.28
CA ASP A 46 1.95 -16.89 -10.11
C ASP A 46 1.81 -15.46 -9.59
N GLY A 47 1.08 -15.28 -8.47
CA GLY A 47 0.80 -13.97 -7.87
C GLY A 47 -0.47 -13.28 -8.38
N THR A 48 -1.26 -13.93 -9.24
CA THR A 48 -2.53 -13.38 -9.71
C THR A 48 -3.53 -13.26 -8.55
N TRP A 49 -4.17 -12.10 -8.43
CA TRP A 49 -5.22 -11.86 -7.42
C TRP A 49 -6.46 -12.71 -7.70
N ASN A 50 -6.84 -13.55 -6.74
CA ASN A 50 -8.02 -14.42 -6.81
C ASN A 50 -8.79 -14.43 -5.47
N ALA A 51 -9.43 -13.30 -5.15
CA ALA A 51 -10.24 -13.16 -3.93
C ALA A 51 -11.75 -13.05 -4.18
N GLY A 52 -12.19 -13.21 -5.43
CA GLY A 52 -13.59 -13.05 -5.84
C GLY A 52 -14.12 -11.62 -5.72
N ILE A 53 -13.22 -10.62 -5.66
CA ILE A 53 -13.52 -9.19 -5.63
C ILE A 53 -12.50 -8.45 -6.49
N GLU A 54 -12.87 -7.31 -7.04
CA GLU A 54 -11.96 -6.44 -7.78
C GLU A 54 -11.07 -5.62 -6.84
N ILE A 55 -9.87 -5.30 -7.32
CA ILE A 55 -8.98 -4.35 -6.66
C ILE A 55 -9.54 -2.95 -6.90
N LEU A 56 -9.62 -2.14 -5.84
CA LEU A 56 -10.10 -0.76 -5.92
C LEU A 56 -9.06 0.11 -6.65
N GLN A 57 -9.27 0.32 -7.96
CA GLN A 57 -8.39 1.12 -8.82
C GLN A 57 -8.30 2.60 -8.41
N ASP A 58 -9.30 3.10 -7.68
CA ASP A 58 -9.31 4.48 -7.21
C ASP A 58 -8.59 4.70 -5.87
N ALA A 59 -8.19 3.62 -5.19
CA ALA A 59 -7.55 3.69 -3.88
C ALA A 59 -6.02 3.83 -3.96
N THR A 60 -5.50 4.66 -4.86
CA THR A 60 -4.04 4.85 -5.00
C THR A 60 -3.48 5.74 -3.90
N LEU A 61 -2.16 5.63 -3.64
CA LEU A 61 -1.48 6.48 -2.67
C LEU A 61 -1.61 7.97 -3.04
N GLU A 62 -1.50 8.30 -4.33
CA GLU A 62 -1.56 9.67 -4.84
C GLU A 62 -2.93 10.30 -4.63
N LYS A 63 -3.99 9.51 -4.86
CA LYS A 63 -5.38 9.95 -4.64
C LYS A 63 -5.71 10.07 -3.15
N SER A 64 -5.01 9.35 -2.28
CA SER A 64 -5.20 9.45 -0.83
C SER A 64 -4.62 10.73 -0.22
N GLU A 65 -3.70 11.41 -0.91
CA GLU A 65 -3.14 12.69 -0.49
C GLU A 65 -3.88 13.85 -1.15
N GLU A 66 -4.82 14.44 -0.40
CA GLU A 66 -5.70 15.52 -0.85
C GLU A 66 -5.26 16.92 -0.38
N ARG A 67 -4.24 17.03 0.49
CA ARG A 67 -3.84 18.29 1.13
C ARG A 67 -2.72 19.00 0.39
N LEU A 68 -1.79 18.26 -0.19
CA LEU A 68 -0.68 18.83 -0.96
C LEU A 68 -1.10 19.10 -2.40
N GLU A 69 -0.81 20.31 -2.88
CA GLU A 69 -0.98 20.68 -4.28
C GLU A 69 0.03 19.93 -5.17
N GLU A 70 -0.33 19.72 -6.44
CA GLU A 70 0.54 19.10 -7.42
C GLU A 70 1.84 19.90 -7.60
N GLY A 71 2.98 19.21 -7.57
CA GLY A 71 4.29 19.81 -7.70
C GLY A 71 5.35 19.14 -6.82
N GLU A 72 6.52 19.77 -6.75
CA GLU A 72 7.72 19.18 -6.14
C GLU A 72 7.50 18.73 -4.69
N ASN A 73 6.73 19.48 -3.89
CA ASN A 73 6.49 19.11 -2.50
C ASN A 73 5.68 17.81 -2.38
N LYS A 74 4.64 17.63 -3.20
CA LYS A 74 3.87 16.39 -3.25
C LYS A 74 4.73 15.25 -3.79
N ASP A 75 5.52 15.47 -4.83
CA ASP A 75 6.44 14.45 -5.36
C ASP A 75 7.43 13.94 -4.30
N MET A 76 8.01 14.85 -3.52
CA MET A 76 8.91 14.52 -2.41
C MET A 76 8.18 13.74 -1.32
N PHE A 77 6.98 14.17 -0.92
CA PHE A 77 6.16 13.46 0.06
C PHE A 77 5.85 12.03 -0.40
N MET A 78 5.48 11.86 -1.67
CA MET A 78 5.16 10.55 -2.24
C MET A 78 6.40 9.64 -2.26
N ARG A 79 7.60 10.17 -2.51
CA ARG A 79 8.86 9.40 -2.38
C ARG A 79 9.13 9.00 -0.93
N PHE A 80 8.90 9.90 0.02
CA PHE A 80 9.02 9.61 1.45
C PHE A 80 8.06 8.49 1.89
N MET A 81 6.77 8.61 1.55
CA MET A 81 5.75 7.60 1.86
C MET A 81 6.05 6.25 1.23
N ARG A 82 6.48 6.20 -0.04
CA ARG A 82 6.90 4.94 -0.69
C ARG A 82 8.11 4.33 0.01
N GLY A 83 8.99 5.11 0.62
CA GLY A 83 10.07 4.56 1.45
C GLY A 83 9.58 3.80 2.69
N MET A 84 8.45 4.22 3.28
CA MET A 84 7.86 3.57 4.45
C MET A 84 6.93 2.41 4.09
N LEU A 85 6.14 2.60 3.04
CA LEU A 85 5.07 1.70 2.66
C LEU A 85 5.58 0.71 1.62
N GLN A 86 6.11 -0.42 2.11
CA GLN A 86 6.59 -1.53 1.30
C GLN A 86 6.02 -2.85 1.78
N TRP A 87 5.76 -3.75 0.81
CA TRP A 87 5.31 -5.12 1.07
C TRP A 87 6.32 -5.90 1.91
N ARG A 88 7.58 -5.90 1.46
CA ARG A 88 8.66 -6.57 2.17
C ARG A 88 9.20 -5.64 3.26
N PRO A 89 9.29 -6.10 4.52
CA PRO A 89 9.84 -5.30 5.60
C PRO A 89 11.26 -4.82 5.33
N GLU A 90 12.07 -5.62 4.63
CA GLU A 90 13.47 -5.33 4.35
C GLU A 90 13.66 -4.18 3.35
N ASP A 91 12.65 -3.93 2.51
CA ASP A 91 12.68 -2.85 1.52
C ASP A 91 12.24 -1.50 2.13
N ARG A 92 11.77 -1.49 3.39
CA ARG A 92 11.37 -0.26 4.09
C ARG A 92 12.61 0.51 4.53
N LYS A 93 12.57 1.83 4.30
CA LYS A 93 13.51 2.75 4.93
C LYS A 93 13.44 2.60 6.45
N THR A 94 14.61 2.60 7.07
CA THR A 94 14.74 2.63 8.53
C THR A 94 14.28 3.98 9.09
N VAL A 95 13.96 4.01 10.39
CA VAL A 95 13.61 5.26 11.08
C VAL A 95 14.69 6.32 10.89
N LYS A 96 15.97 5.93 10.94
CA LYS A 96 17.09 6.85 10.73
C LYS A 96 17.06 7.48 9.34
N GLU A 97 16.92 6.67 8.29
CA GLU A 97 16.86 7.17 6.91
C GLU A 97 15.64 8.04 6.65
N LEU A 98 14.52 7.77 7.32
CA LEU A 98 13.31 8.59 7.26
C LEU A 98 13.48 9.93 7.98
N LEU A 99 14.15 9.94 9.14
CA LEU A 99 14.48 11.17 9.86
C LEU A 99 15.43 12.07 9.05
N ASP A 100 16.30 11.48 8.23
CA ASP A 100 17.21 12.18 7.34
C ASP A 100 16.57 12.56 5.99
N ASP A 101 15.29 12.22 5.75
CA ASP A 101 14.65 12.44 4.44
C ASP A 101 14.49 13.95 4.12
N PRO A 102 14.84 14.39 2.89
CA PRO A 102 14.76 15.79 2.50
C PRO A 102 13.36 16.39 2.62
N TRP A 103 12.29 15.58 2.48
CA TRP A 103 10.93 16.08 2.62
C TRP A 103 10.65 16.53 4.06
N LEU A 104 11.10 15.74 5.05
CA LEU A 104 10.89 16.04 6.48
C LEU A 104 11.78 17.18 6.97
N ASN A 105 13.01 17.25 6.46
CA ASN A 105 14.00 18.27 6.86
C ASN A 105 13.94 19.56 6.03
N ARG A 106 12.92 19.69 5.18
CA ARG A 106 12.72 20.92 4.41
C ARG A 106 12.49 22.07 5.38
N LYS A 107 13.40 23.05 5.36
CA LYS A 107 13.15 24.32 6.02
C LYS A 107 12.04 25.04 5.23
N VAL A 108 10.92 25.26 5.90
CA VAL A 108 9.84 26.15 5.43
C VAL A 108 10.37 27.57 5.34
#